data_AF-A0A291M360-F1
#
_entry.id   AF-A0A291M360-F1
#
_cell.length_a   1.000
_cell.length_b   1.000
_cell.length_c   1.000
_cell.angle_alpha   90.00
_cell.angle_beta   90.00
_cell.angle_gamma   90.00
#
_symmetry.space_group_name_H-M   'P 1'
#
loop_
_entity.id
_entity.type
_entity.pdbx_description
1 polymer ?
#
loop_
_entity_poly.entity_id
_entity_poly.type
_entity_poly.pdbx_seq_one_letter_code
_entity_poly.pdbx_strand_id
1 'polypeptide(L)'
;MLLGAAVSLPATLPPGPAAAQIFAPDTPQEDPLPDNLPDTAPEAEPDADMGEGLGLLEEGGRMLFQGLMDEMRPAMEGMARDLEPALRRMVDEMGPALIEMSRMIRSVDDYHAPEKLPNGDIILRRKTPLEDDPAPDDLGPDERPGGEGGPALRPDGAIDL
;
A
#
# COMPACT_ATOMS: atom_id res chain seq x y z
N MET A 1 35.79 -9.07 64.44
CA MET A 1 36.43 -8.34 63.32
C MET A 1 35.65 -7.02 63.18
N LEU A 2 36.18 -5.85 63.60
CA LEU A 2 36.98 -4.91 62.79
C LEU A 2 36.35 -4.70 61.40
N LEU A 3 35.97 -3.52 60.90
CA LEU A 3 36.47 -2.15 61.10
C LEU A 3 35.60 -1.12 60.32
N GLY A 4 35.54 0.15 60.76
CA GLY A 4 35.50 1.37 59.92
C GLY A 4 34.11 2.02 59.65
N ALA A 5 33.71 3.09 60.34
CA ALA A 5 34.07 4.53 60.18
C ALA A 5 33.23 5.22 59.09
N ALA A 6 32.28 6.12 59.44
CA ALA A 6 32.46 7.55 59.76
C ALA A 6 32.99 8.36 58.55
N VAL A 7 32.56 9.57 58.21
CA VAL A 7 31.66 10.57 58.78
C VAL A 7 31.40 11.60 57.65
N SER A 8 30.27 12.30 57.73
CA SER A 8 29.91 13.50 56.95
C SER A 8 30.93 14.65 57.06
N LEU A 9 31.12 15.48 56.03
CA LEU A 9 31.01 16.97 56.07
C LEU A 9 31.27 17.61 54.67
N PRO A 10 30.91 18.90 54.46
CA PRO A 10 30.52 19.50 53.19
C PRO A 10 31.58 20.44 52.57
N ALA A 11 31.38 20.87 51.32
CA ALA A 11 32.07 22.00 50.71
C ALA A 11 31.21 22.51 49.53
N THR A 12 30.48 23.62 49.66
CA THR A 12 30.89 25.04 49.52
C THR A 12 30.90 25.54 48.07
N LEU A 13 30.00 26.49 47.81
CA LEU A 13 29.87 27.33 46.62
C LEU A 13 30.90 28.48 46.65
N PRO A 14 31.39 28.93 45.49
CA PRO A 14 31.48 30.38 45.23
C PRO A 14 30.98 30.85 43.83
N PRO A 15 30.80 32.18 43.63
CA PRO A 15 29.87 32.80 42.66
C PRO A 15 30.47 33.25 41.30
N GLY A 16 29.59 33.65 40.36
CA GLY A 16 29.87 33.97 38.93
C GLY A 16 30.66 35.26 38.61
N PRO A 17 30.69 35.69 37.34
CA PRO A 17 29.98 36.91 36.90
C PRO A 17 29.35 36.75 35.49
N ALA A 18 28.09 37.16 35.29
CA ALA A 18 27.62 38.51 34.93
C ALA A 18 27.69 38.81 33.43
N ALA A 19 26.54 39.25 32.92
CA ALA A 19 26.32 39.75 31.58
C ALA A 19 27.33 40.85 31.20
N ALA A 20 27.91 40.72 30.01
CA ALA A 20 28.49 41.82 29.26
C ALA A 20 27.74 41.92 27.93
N GLN A 21 26.57 42.57 27.97
CA GLN A 21 26.18 43.38 26.82
C GLN A 21 27.16 44.54 26.76
N ILE A 22 27.67 44.89 25.57
CA ILE A 22 27.93 46.27 25.09
C ILE A 22 28.77 46.16 23.80
N PHE A 23 28.28 46.86 22.77
CA PHE A 23 28.97 47.29 21.54
C PHE A 23 28.74 46.47 20.25
N ALA A 24 27.64 46.78 19.57
CA ALA A 24 27.69 47.13 18.14
C ALA A 24 27.61 48.67 18.06
N PRO A 25 28.05 49.37 16.99
CA PRO A 25 28.43 48.90 15.65
C PRO A 25 29.80 49.44 15.16
N ASP A 26 30.54 48.66 14.37
CA ASP A 26 31.49 49.24 13.41
C ASP A 26 31.15 48.74 12.01
N THR A 27 30.97 49.73 11.13
CA THR A 27 30.62 49.61 9.71
C THR A 27 31.66 48.81 8.92
N PRO A 28 31.28 48.23 7.76
CA PRO A 28 32.15 47.31 7.02
C PRO A 28 33.40 48.05 6.52
N GLN A 29 34.59 47.61 6.94
CA GLN A 29 35.83 47.98 6.28
C GLN A 29 35.99 47.06 5.06
N GLU A 30 35.80 47.62 3.87
CA GLU A 30 36.17 47.01 2.59
C GLU A 30 37.69 46.84 2.54
N ASP A 31 38.18 45.63 2.81
CA ASP A 31 39.52 45.23 2.37
C ASP A 31 39.46 45.05 0.85
N PRO A 32 40.30 45.75 0.05
CA PRO A 32 40.32 45.54 -1.39
C PRO A 32 40.85 44.12 -1.66
N LEU A 33 40.05 43.34 -2.36
CA LEU A 33 40.41 41.99 -2.84
C LEU A 33 41.77 42.04 -3.57
N PRO A 34 42.68 41.08 -3.34
CA PRO A 34 43.86 40.95 -4.18
C PRO A 34 43.44 40.58 -5.61
N ASP A 35 43.82 41.43 -6.57
CA ASP A 35 43.53 41.36 -8.03
C ASP A 35 44.17 40.15 -8.75
N ASN A 36 44.62 39.13 -8.02
CA ASN A 36 45.23 37.94 -8.62
C ASN A 36 45.06 36.71 -7.73
N LEU A 37 43.88 36.10 -7.79
CA LEU A 37 43.74 34.68 -7.53
C LEU A 37 44.07 33.97 -8.85
N PRO A 38 44.98 32.97 -8.89
CA PRO A 38 45.03 32.09 -10.04
C PRO A 38 43.68 31.38 -10.14
N ASP A 39 42.95 31.71 -11.20
CA ASP A 39 41.74 31.04 -11.63
C ASP A 39 42.12 29.62 -12.09
N THR A 40 42.31 28.74 -11.12
CA THR A 40 42.45 27.30 -11.34
C THR A 40 41.50 26.59 -10.39
N ALA A 41 40.23 26.98 -10.38
CA ALA A 41 39.20 26.00 -10.10
C ALA A 41 39.07 25.15 -11.37
N PRO A 42 39.23 23.82 -11.32
CA PRO A 42 38.87 23.01 -12.47
C PRO A 42 37.38 23.26 -12.72
N GLU A 43 37.05 23.88 -13.85
CA GLU A 43 35.69 23.85 -14.40
C GLU A 43 35.34 22.37 -14.57
N ALA A 44 34.63 21.83 -13.58
CA ALA A 44 34.01 20.54 -13.69
C ALA A 44 32.93 20.69 -14.75
N GLU A 45 33.18 20.17 -15.96
CA GLU A 45 32.11 19.93 -16.93
C GLU A 45 31.07 19.05 -16.23
N PRO A 46 29.88 19.58 -15.90
CA PRO A 46 28.89 18.79 -15.22
C PRO A 46 28.23 17.87 -16.24
N ASP A 47 27.84 16.68 -15.78
CA ASP A 47 26.95 15.71 -16.42
C ASP A 47 27.56 14.56 -17.24
N ALA A 48 28.66 14.72 -18.00
CA ALA A 48 29.12 13.63 -18.88
C ALA A 48 29.74 12.43 -18.11
N ASP A 49 30.62 12.68 -17.14
CA ASP A 49 31.34 11.66 -16.36
C ASP A 49 30.43 10.95 -15.32
N MET A 50 29.45 11.68 -14.78
CA MET A 50 28.50 11.12 -13.81
C MET A 50 27.51 10.15 -14.47
N GLY A 51 27.05 10.42 -15.70
CA GLY A 51 26.16 9.52 -16.43
C GLY A 51 26.82 8.18 -16.75
N GLU A 52 28.10 8.20 -17.13
CA GLU A 52 28.88 7.00 -17.41
C GLU A 52 29.18 6.21 -16.13
N GLY A 53 29.51 6.88 -15.03
CA GLY A 53 29.68 6.26 -13.71
C GLY A 53 28.38 5.63 -13.15
N LEU A 54 27.23 6.29 -13.36
CA LEU A 54 25.92 5.75 -12.99
C LEU A 54 25.56 4.51 -13.82
N GLY A 55 25.86 4.51 -15.13
CA GLY A 55 25.67 3.36 -16.00
C GLY A 55 26.51 2.15 -15.57
N LEU A 56 27.78 2.38 -15.21
CA LEU A 56 28.66 1.31 -14.70
C LEU A 56 28.18 0.74 -13.36
N LEU A 57 27.64 1.58 -12.48
CA LEU A 57 27.05 1.16 -11.21
C LEU A 57 25.75 0.37 -11.42
N GLU A 58 24.90 0.78 -12.36
CA GLU A 58 23.70 0.02 -12.72
C GLU A 58 24.07 -1.37 -13.27
N GLU A 59 25.05 -1.42 -14.17
CA GLU A 59 25.55 -2.66 -14.76
C GLU A 59 26.11 -3.60 -13.67
N GLY A 60 26.94 -3.07 -12.76
CA GLY A 60 27.45 -3.82 -11.61
C GLY A 60 26.36 -4.29 -10.65
N GLY A 61 25.35 -3.45 -10.39
CA GLY A 61 24.19 -3.79 -9.57
C GLY A 61 23.34 -4.90 -10.18
N ARG A 62 23.15 -4.88 -11.51
CA ARG A 62 22.44 -5.94 -12.24
C ARG A 62 23.18 -7.27 -12.17
N MET A 63 24.51 -7.28 -12.37
CA MET A 63 25.33 -8.49 -12.24
C MET A 63 25.27 -9.08 -10.82
N LEU A 64 25.35 -8.23 -9.80
CA LEU A 64 25.23 -8.65 -8.41
C LEU A 64 23.86 -9.26 -8.09
N PHE A 65 22.78 -8.59 -8.52
CA PHE A 65 21.42 -9.07 -8.31
C PHE A 65 21.17 -10.40 -9.02
N GLN A 66 21.69 -10.55 -10.25
CA GLN A 66 21.60 -11.79 -11.00
C GLN A 66 22.34 -12.93 -10.29
N GLY A 67 23.56 -12.68 -9.79
CA GLY A 67 24.31 -13.67 -9.00
C GLY A 67 23.58 -14.08 -7.72
N LEU A 68 22.96 -13.12 -7.02
CA LEU A 68 22.14 -13.41 -5.83
C LEU A 68 20.91 -14.27 -6.18
N MET A 69 20.22 -13.96 -7.28
CA MET A 69 19.07 -14.74 -7.76
C MET A 69 19.49 -16.15 -8.20
N ASP A 70 20.65 -16.28 -8.84
CA ASP A 70 21.21 -17.58 -9.22
C ASP A 70 21.51 -18.45 -7.99
N GLU A 71 22.01 -17.85 -6.90
CA GLU A 71 22.26 -18.55 -5.63
C GLU A 71 20.97 -18.91 -4.90
N MET A 72 19.92 -18.10 -5.03
CA MET A 72 18.60 -18.36 -4.44
C MET A 72 17.77 -19.36 -5.25
N ARG A 73 18.06 -19.54 -6.55
CA ARG A 73 17.33 -20.44 -7.46
C ARG A 73 17.19 -21.87 -6.92
N PRO A 74 18.22 -22.54 -6.38
CA PRO A 74 18.10 -23.90 -5.85
C PRO A 74 17.10 -23.99 -4.68
N ALA A 75 17.06 -22.97 -3.82
CA ALA A 75 16.10 -22.91 -2.72
C ALA A 75 14.66 -22.69 -3.23
N MET A 76 14.48 -21.82 -4.24
CA MET A 76 13.19 -21.61 -4.89
C MET A 76 12.71 -22.84 -5.66
N GLU A 77 13.60 -23.56 -6.35
CA GLU A 77 13.29 -24.80 -7.05
C GLU A 77 12.88 -25.91 -6.07
N GLY A 78 13.53 -25.99 -4.90
CA GLY A 78 13.13 -26.89 -3.82
C GLY A 78 11.71 -26.58 -3.33
N MET A 79 11.45 -25.31 -2.98
CA MET A 79 10.12 -24.86 -2.57
C MET A 79 9.05 -25.07 -3.64
N ALA A 80 9.37 -24.80 -4.91
CA ALA A 80 8.46 -25.02 -6.03
C ALA A 80 8.11 -26.51 -6.19
N ARG A 81 9.10 -27.42 -6.04
CA ARG A 81 8.87 -28.86 -6.08
C ARG A 81 7.99 -29.35 -4.93
N ASP A 82 8.17 -28.79 -3.74
CA ASP A 82 7.35 -29.12 -2.58
C ASP A 82 5.92 -28.60 -2.71
N LEU A 83 5.74 -27.42 -3.34
CA LEU A 83 4.44 -26.81 -3.57
C LEU A 83 3.73 -27.32 -4.83
N GLU A 84 4.44 -27.85 -5.82
CA GLU A 84 3.90 -28.39 -7.07
C GLU A 84 2.70 -29.32 -6.86
N PRO A 85 2.75 -30.36 -6.00
CA PRO A 85 1.61 -31.25 -5.80
C PRO A 85 0.40 -30.52 -5.18
N ALA A 86 0.62 -29.56 -4.28
CA ALA A 86 -0.44 -28.77 -3.67
C ALA A 86 -1.08 -27.81 -4.67
N LEU A 87 -0.26 -27.13 -5.48
CA LEU A 87 -0.72 -26.27 -6.58
C LEU A 87 -1.49 -27.07 -7.62
N ARG A 88 -1.03 -28.27 -7.97
CA ARG A 88 -1.73 -29.18 -8.89
C ARG A 88 -3.11 -29.56 -8.35
N ARG A 89 -3.19 -29.98 -7.08
CA ARG A 89 -4.47 -30.26 -6.40
C ARG A 89 -5.39 -29.05 -6.39
N MET A 90 -4.86 -27.87 -6.06
CA MET A 90 -5.62 -26.62 -6.07
C MET A 90 -6.17 -26.31 -7.47
N VAL A 91 -5.37 -26.47 -8.53
CA VAL A 91 -5.82 -26.28 -9.91
C VAL A 91 -6.86 -27.33 -10.31
N ASP A 92 -6.69 -28.59 -9.92
CA ASP A 92 -7.64 -29.66 -10.24
C ASP A 92 -8.99 -29.46 -9.52
N GLU A 93 -8.97 -29.04 -8.26
CA GLU A 93 -10.17 -28.89 -7.42
C GLU A 93 -10.83 -27.52 -7.59
N MET A 94 -10.05 -26.43 -7.65
CA MET A 94 -10.55 -25.06 -7.76
C MET A 94 -10.55 -24.51 -9.19
N GLY A 95 -9.78 -25.09 -10.11
CA GLY A 95 -9.70 -24.63 -11.50
C GLY A 95 -11.05 -24.55 -12.21
N PRO A 96 -11.93 -25.56 -12.12
CA PRO A 96 -13.27 -25.48 -12.70
C PRO A 96 -14.07 -24.30 -12.13
N ALA A 97 -14.03 -24.09 -10.82
CA ALA A 97 -14.72 -22.97 -10.18
C ALA A 97 -14.14 -21.61 -10.61
N LEU A 98 -12.82 -21.48 -10.78
CA LEU A 98 -12.18 -20.27 -11.28
C LEU A 98 -12.57 -19.97 -12.74
N ILE A 99 -12.75 -21.01 -13.57
CA ILE A 99 -13.26 -20.85 -14.95
C ILE A 99 -14.71 -20.34 -14.92
N GLU A 100 -15.56 -20.92 -14.08
CA GLU A 100 -16.94 -20.43 -13.90
C GLU A 100 -16.96 -18.97 -13.41
N MET A 101 -16.14 -18.64 -12.42
CA MET A 101 -15.99 -17.26 -11.92
C MET A 101 -15.49 -16.31 -13.01
N SER A 102 -14.54 -16.71 -13.84
CA SER A 102 -14.06 -15.90 -14.97
C SER A 102 -15.18 -15.54 -15.95
N ARG A 103 -16.14 -16.46 -16.18
CA ARG A 103 -17.32 -16.17 -17.00
C ARG A 103 -18.24 -15.16 -16.32
N MET A 104 -18.46 -15.27 -15.01
CA MET A 104 -19.25 -14.29 -14.26
C MET A 104 -18.61 -12.90 -14.23
N ILE A 105 -17.27 -12.81 -14.12
CA ILE A 105 -16.53 -11.54 -14.12
C ILE A 105 -16.71 -10.80 -15.45
N ARG A 106 -16.81 -11.51 -16.59
CA ARG A 106 -17.11 -10.86 -17.88
C ARG A 106 -18.44 -10.11 -17.85
N SER A 107 -19.44 -10.63 -17.13
CA SER A 107 -20.71 -9.92 -16.93
C SER A 107 -20.58 -8.69 -16.05
N VAL A 108 -19.60 -8.65 -15.13
CA VAL A 108 -19.34 -7.46 -14.30
C VAL A 108 -18.65 -6.35 -15.09
N ASP A 109 -17.87 -6.70 -16.12
CA ASP A 109 -17.26 -5.70 -17.01
C ASP A 109 -18.31 -4.89 -17.77
N ASP A 110 -19.53 -5.40 -17.92
CA ASP A 110 -20.64 -4.65 -18.52
C ASP A 110 -21.11 -3.48 -17.64
N TYR A 111 -20.52 -3.26 -16.46
CA TYR A 111 -20.92 -2.23 -15.51
C TYR A 111 -19.78 -1.28 -15.12
N HIS A 112 -20.12 -0.04 -14.80
CA HIS A 112 -19.24 0.97 -14.22
C HIS A 112 -18.86 0.64 -12.78
N ALA A 113 -17.86 1.34 -12.23
CA ALA A 113 -17.51 1.22 -10.83
C ALA A 113 -18.70 1.55 -9.90
N PRO A 114 -18.81 0.93 -8.71
CA PRO A 114 -19.93 1.16 -7.81
C PRO A 114 -19.96 2.60 -7.25
N GLU A 115 -21.11 3.28 -7.34
CA GLU A 115 -21.34 4.63 -6.81
C GLU A 115 -22.13 4.54 -5.50
N LYS A 116 -21.61 5.14 -4.42
CA LYS A 116 -22.29 5.19 -3.11
C LYS A 116 -23.23 6.38 -3.06
N LEU A 117 -24.49 6.13 -2.73
CA LEU A 117 -25.50 7.16 -2.56
C LEU A 117 -25.50 7.74 -1.12
N PRO A 118 -26.09 8.93 -0.92
CA PRO A 118 -26.21 9.54 0.41
C PRO A 118 -27.07 8.74 1.41
N ASN A 119 -27.94 7.85 0.92
CA ASN A 119 -28.75 6.95 1.74
C ASN A 119 -27.97 5.69 2.21
N GLY A 120 -26.76 5.46 1.67
CA GLY A 120 -25.94 4.30 1.97
C GLY A 120 -26.05 3.14 0.97
N ASP A 121 -26.94 3.23 -0.02
CA ASP A 121 -27.05 2.22 -1.09
C ASP A 121 -25.92 2.38 -2.13
N ILE A 122 -25.70 1.33 -2.91
CA ILE A 122 -24.71 1.30 -3.99
C ILE A 122 -25.42 1.09 -5.32
N ILE A 123 -25.19 2.00 -6.28
CA ILE A 123 -25.66 1.85 -7.66
C ILE A 123 -24.54 1.26 -8.52
N LEU A 124 -24.91 0.27 -9.35
CA LEU A 124 -24.04 -0.29 -10.38
C LEU A 124 -24.64 -0.01 -11.78
N ARG A 125 -24.08 0.96 -12.51
CA ARG A 125 -24.59 1.39 -13.83
C ARG A 125 -24.02 0.51 -14.96
N ARG A 126 -24.81 0.11 -15.95
CA ARG A 126 -24.32 -0.62 -17.13
C ARG A 126 -23.57 0.31 -18.11
N LYS A 127 -22.49 -0.18 -18.71
CA LYS A 127 -21.70 0.48 -19.78
C LYS A 127 -22.43 0.40 -21.12
N THR A 128 -22.97 -0.76 -21.46
CA THR A 128 -23.74 -0.96 -22.70
C THR A 128 -25.24 -0.96 -22.36
N PRO A 129 -26.05 -0.07 -22.97
CA PRO A 129 -27.49 -0.09 -22.82
C PRO A 129 -28.04 -1.45 -23.30
N LEU A 130 -29.00 -2.03 -22.58
CA LEU A 130 -29.80 -3.11 -23.16
C LEU A 130 -30.59 -2.53 -24.33
N GLU A 131 -30.62 -3.23 -25.47
CA GLU A 131 -31.70 -3.04 -26.43
C GLU A 131 -33.01 -3.30 -25.69
N ASP A 132 -33.99 -2.40 -25.85
CA ASP A 132 -35.26 -2.47 -25.13
C ASP A 132 -35.88 -3.87 -25.31
N ASP A 133 -35.86 -4.67 -24.24
CA ASP A 133 -36.72 -5.84 -24.13
C ASP A 133 -38.15 -5.33 -24.36
N PRO A 134 -38.96 -5.95 -25.24
CA PRO A 134 -40.37 -5.58 -25.30
C PRO A 134 -40.88 -5.65 -23.87
N ALA A 135 -41.48 -4.55 -23.42
CA ALA A 135 -42.07 -4.47 -22.09
C ALA A 135 -42.84 -5.78 -21.84
N PRO A 136 -42.79 -6.36 -20.63
CA PRO A 136 -43.63 -7.50 -20.32
C PRO A 136 -45.08 -7.06 -20.49
N ASP A 137 -45.60 -7.25 -21.71
CA ASP A 137 -47.00 -7.17 -22.03
C ASP A 137 -47.64 -8.26 -21.19
N ASP A 138 -48.54 -7.84 -20.32
CA ASP A 138 -49.45 -8.71 -19.60
C ASP A 138 -48.79 -9.58 -18.50
N LEU A 139 -48.45 -8.94 -17.37
CA LEU A 139 -48.83 -9.56 -16.10
C LEU A 139 -50.37 -9.54 -16.05
N GLY A 140 -50.97 -10.52 -16.72
CA GLY A 140 -52.39 -10.84 -16.56
C GLY A 140 -52.74 -10.95 -15.07
N PRO A 141 -54.02 -10.74 -14.69
CA PRO A 141 -54.42 -10.81 -13.30
C PRO A 141 -53.87 -12.09 -12.66
N ASP A 142 -53.27 -11.95 -11.48
CA ASP A 142 -52.72 -13.00 -10.61
C ASP A 142 -53.68 -14.19 -10.43
N GLU A 143 -53.82 -15.04 -11.44
CA GLU A 143 -54.40 -16.38 -11.31
C GLU A 143 -53.29 -17.28 -10.79
N ARG A 144 -53.06 -17.22 -9.48
CA ARG A 144 -52.31 -18.24 -8.76
C ARG A 144 -53.01 -19.58 -8.96
N PRO A 145 -52.42 -20.55 -9.68
CA PRO A 145 -53.00 -21.88 -9.71
C PRO A 145 -52.66 -22.55 -8.38
N GLY A 146 -53.66 -22.78 -7.53
CA GLY A 146 -53.55 -23.67 -6.38
C GLY A 146 -53.08 -23.02 -5.08
N GLY A 147 -53.82 -22.03 -4.59
CA GLY A 147 -53.88 -21.76 -3.15
C GLY A 147 -54.82 -22.74 -2.46
N GLU A 148 -54.51 -24.04 -2.48
CA GLU A 148 -55.17 -24.98 -1.58
C GLU A 148 -54.74 -24.63 -0.15
N GLY A 149 -55.72 -24.44 0.72
CA GLY A 149 -55.59 -23.76 2.00
C GLY A 149 -54.47 -24.29 2.88
N GLY A 150 -53.49 -23.43 3.17
CA GLY A 150 -52.70 -23.56 4.37
C GLY A 150 -53.62 -23.54 5.60
N PRO A 151 -53.27 -24.25 6.68
CA PRO A 151 -54.17 -24.47 7.81
C PRO A 151 -54.67 -23.13 8.35
N ALA A 152 -55.99 -22.96 8.37
CA ALA A 152 -56.62 -21.75 8.87
C ALA A 152 -56.28 -21.61 10.35
N LEU A 153 -55.53 -20.57 10.69
CA LEU A 153 -55.23 -20.25 12.08
C LEU A 153 -56.55 -19.91 12.79
N ARG A 154 -56.93 -20.76 13.76
CA ARG A 154 -58.08 -20.46 14.61
C ARG A 154 -57.80 -19.16 15.40
N PRO A 155 -58.82 -18.40 15.82
CA PRO A 155 -58.61 -17.21 16.66
C PRO A 155 -57.90 -17.49 17.99
N ASP A 156 -57.82 -18.77 18.40
CA ASP A 156 -57.07 -19.28 19.55
C ASP A 156 -55.63 -19.75 19.23
N GLY A 157 -55.15 -19.57 17.99
CA GLY A 157 -53.76 -19.85 17.62
C GLY A 157 -53.40 -21.32 17.35
N ALA A 158 -54.37 -22.25 17.33
CA ALA A 158 -54.12 -23.64 16.99
C ALA A 158 -54.14 -23.87 15.46
N ILE A 159 -53.22 -24.71 14.99
CA ILE A 159 -53.08 -25.17 13.60
C ILE A 159 -53.68 -26.59 13.52
N ASP A 160 -54.65 -26.81 12.63
CA ASP A 160 -55.18 -28.16 12.33
C ASP A 160 -54.17 -28.87 11.42
N LEU A 161 -53.64 -30.02 11.86
CA LEU A 161 -52.61 -30.80 11.16
C LEU A 161 -53.22 -32.02 10.48
#